data_AF-A0A8H8T1M1-F1
#
_entry.id   AF-A0A8H8T1M1-F1
#
_cell.length_a   1.000
_cell.length_b   1.000
_cell.length_c   1.000
_cell.angle_alpha   90.00
_cell.angle_beta   90.00
_cell.angle_gamma   90.00
#
_symmetry.space_group_name_H-M   'P 1'
#
loop_
_entity.id
_entity.type
_entity.pdbx_description
1 polymer ?
#
loop_
_entity_poly.entity_id
_entity_poly.type
_entity_poly.pdbx_seq_one_letter_code
_entity_poly.pdbx_strand_id
1 'polypeptide(L)'
;MSSPKDEETNFGWRPFFQEGSSIAEKFPPNPPTDHERDHETGADTLPAQPDNPKDASFKVVALELEEPGPTWVNLFYDLAWTATFASLTHNNNTDGLWGNLSYVVFFTVVWWLWTWYHTHFYVNDWFHLVCIFLQLIVFGMLAATTRAHKEASVVLLIQYLRVIVSGVTSNKIAARAIRRKGINGIAGTLYSVIWAPGPGLEGPIVYNVGCAALIITFIAYLYFESPTDTDISGLEDNRRSGYWMFCHLPLLLSIILLLIGVKKQFSLSCILSTATTMFQVVEEAINDEQLRLNYISAQTNMTIKNYLLRRGIVWQDEYDQLVARLTNGYTLDLTWSDEQKTEFYAWNYRISLKILVSTFNMFSGDHGSISNSTKSKIEDYYRNETWSLRDYYDNNTKSKPRESLQYFQILTEILYPSIQSARYIVLFAGLILISLGVLNIIHSGSGIQSSSFRKWAVISRIVMGILVICLLFLNVGGSQTLWIWPDEKKDQAGVFRWMLACWVLPTIALAFVTEGVIETALAKCYTNEQKRKKKTLGQ
;
A
#
# COMPACT_ATOMS: atom_id res chain seq x y z
N MET A 1 45.50 20.54 -32.65
CA MET A 1 44.37 19.58 -32.57
C MET A 1 44.26 19.16 -31.12
N SER A 2 43.34 19.79 -30.40
CA SER A 2 43.18 19.72 -28.95
C SER A 2 42.16 18.65 -28.56
N SER A 3 42.58 17.74 -27.69
CA SER A 3 41.79 16.69 -27.05
C SER A 3 40.65 17.30 -26.21
N PRO A 4 39.42 16.77 -26.26
CA PRO A 4 38.37 17.20 -25.34
C PRO A 4 38.59 16.56 -23.97
N LYS A 5 38.52 17.40 -22.94
CA LYS A 5 38.60 17.05 -21.53
C LYS A 5 37.28 16.40 -21.09
N ASP A 6 37.39 15.31 -20.37
CA ASP A 6 36.29 14.68 -19.64
C ASP A 6 35.83 15.60 -18.50
N GLU A 7 34.54 15.91 -18.49
CA GLU A 7 33.88 16.71 -17.47
C GLU A 7 33.24 15.73 -16.46
N GLU A 8 34.04 15.31 -15.47
CA GLU A 8 33.55 14.57 -14.29
C GLU A 8 32.65 15.49 -13.46
N THR A 9 31.34 15.25 -13.49
CA THR A 9 30.38 15.88 -12.58
C THR A 9 30.39 15.14 -11.24
N ASN A 10 31.30 15.60 -10.38
CA ASN A 10 31.49 15.15 -9.01
C ASN A 10 30.37 15.68 -8.10
N PHE A 11 29.27 14.94 -7.95
CA PHE A 11 28.19 15.26 -7.01
C PHE A 11 28.53 14.72 -5.60
N GLY A 12 29.36 15.47 -4.88
CA GLY A 12 29.64 15.22 -3.46
C GLY A 12 28.48 15.68 -2.57
N TRP A 13 27.70 14.75 -2.06
CA TRP A 13 26.71 15.02 -0.99
C TRP A 13 27.36 14.80 0.38
N ARG A 14 27.54 15.88 1.16
CA ARG A 14 27.88 15.81 2.59
C ARG A 14 26.62 15.56 3.42
N PRO A 15 26.63 14.65 4.40
CA PRO A 15 25.52 14.49 5.33
C PRO A 15 25.49 15.67 6.32
N PHE A 16 24.40 16.42 6.28
CA PHE A 16 24.03 17.43 7.26
C PHE A 16 23.19 16.74 8.33
N PHE A 17 23.74 16.43 9.50
CA PHE A 17 23.00 16.28 10.78
C PHE A 17 23.99 16.02 11.92
N GLN A 18 24.42 17.07 12.63
CA GLN A 18 24.82 16.97 14.04
C GLN A 18 24.77 18.34 14.72
N GLU A 19 23.79 18.50 15.62
CA GLU A 19 23.69 19.38 16.81
C GLU A 19 22.18 19.49 17.12
N GLY A 20 21.62 19.09 18.25
CA GLY A 20 22.15 19.17 19.61
C GLY A 20 21.56 20.40 20.30
N SER A 21 20.29 20.38 20.73
CA SER A 21 19.86 21.26 21.82
C SER A 21 18.66 20.69 22.59
N SER A 22 18.89 20.55 23.89
CA SER A 22 17.93 20.27 24.94
C SER A 22 17.08 21.50 25.23
N ILE A 23 15.74 21.38 25.14
CA ILE A 23 14.82 22.35 25.74
C ILE A 23 13.81 21.56 26.57
N ALA A 24 13.94 21.73 27.89
CA ALA A 24 12.99 21.27 28.88
C ALA A 24 11.72 22.15 28.80
N GLU A 25 10.59 21.54 28.49
CA GLU A 25 9.30 22.22 28.44
C GLU A 25 8.63 22.16 29.82
N LYS A 26 8.44 23.35 30.42
CA LYS A 26 7.71 23.56 31.67
C LYS A 26 6.21 23.41 31.42
N PHE A 27 5.55 22.55 32.20
CA PHE A 27 4.09 22.51 32.29
C PHE A 27 3.55 23.78 32.97
N PRO A 28 2.46 24.39 32.46
CA PRO A 28 1.74 25.44 33.18
C PRO A 28 0.86 24.85 34.30
N PRO A 29 0.61 25.60 35.39
CA PRO A 29 -0.22 25.14 36.51
C PRO A 29 -1.72 25.18 36.17
N ASN A 30 -2.46 24.27 36.80
CA ASN A 30 -3.92 24.16 36.76
C ASN A 30 -4.61 25.48 37.19
N PRO A 31 -5.78 25.82 36.61
CA PRO A 31 -6.59 26.92 37.09
C PRO A 31 -7.26 26.59 38.45
N PRO A 32 -7.56 27.60 39.29
CA PRO A 32 -8.16 27.43 40.60
C PRO A 32 -9.64 27.04 40.51
N THR A 33 -10.03 26.16 41.43
CA THR A 33 -11.40 25.75 41.72
C THR A 33 -11.98 26.73 42.74
N ASP A 34 -12.83 27.66 42.30
CA ASP A 34 -13.58 28.55 43.20
C ASP A 34 -15.03 28.08 43.36
N HIS A 35 -15.28 27.56 44.56
CA HIS A 35 -16.36 27.91 45.49
C HIS A 35 -17.65 28.57 44.96
N GLU A 36 -18.76 27.88 45.26
CA GLU A 36 -19.78 28.35 46.22
C GLU A 36 -20.62 29.57 45.81
N ARG A 37 -21.88 29.29 45.42
CA ARG A 37 -22.98 30.25 45.60
C ARG A 37 -24.28 29.51 45.84
N ASP A 38 -24.64 29.45 47.12
CA ASP A 38 -25.97 29.10 47.61
C ASP A 38 -26.97 30.25 47.40
N HIS A 39 -28.25 29.86 47.48
CA HIS A 39 -29.44 30.66 47.76
C HIS A 39 -29.95 31.64 46.68
N GLU A 40 -31.12 31.33 46.10
CA GLU A 40 -32.34 32.06 46.45
C GLU A 40 -33.62 31.32 45.99
N THR A 41 -34.52 31.15 46.95
CA THR A 41 -35.91 30.72 46.86
C THR A 41 -36.83 31.89 46.47
N GLY A 42 -37.75 31.68 45.55
CA GLY A 42 -38.89 32.58 45.28
C GLY A 42 -39.71 32.07 44.10
N ALA A 43 -40.84 31.41 44.34
CA ALA A 43 -42.19 32.01 44.38
C ALA A 43 -42.86 32.10 42.99
N ASP A 44 -43.80 31.17 42.78
CA ASP A 44 -45.10 31.33 42.12
C ASP A 44 -45.23 32.35 40.97
N THR A 45 -45.36 31.86 39.74
CA THR A 45 -46.40 32.37 38.82
C THR A 45 -46.73 31.35 37.74
N LEU A 46 -47.97 30.84 37.76
CA LEU A 46 -48.61 30.15 36.63
C LEU A 46 -48.67 31.10 35.42
N PRO A 47 -48.27 30.69 34.21
CA PRO A 47 -48.72 31.36 33.01
C PRO A 47 -50.07 30.82 32.55
N ALA A 48 -50.96 31.77 32.29
CA ALA A 48 -52.30 31.58 31.77
C ALA A 48 -52.34 30.80 30.45
N GLN A 49 -53.39 29.97 30.35
CA GLN A 49 -53.85 29.29 29.16
C GLN A 49 -54.28 30.32 28.08
N PRO A 50 -53.69 30.31 26.87
CA PRO A 50 -54.18 31.13 25.77
C PRO A 50 -55.30 30.39 25.02
N ASP A 51 -56.53 30.86 25.21
CA ASP A 51 -57.70 30.49 24.41
C ASP A 51 -57.62 31.16 23.02
N ASN A 52 -56.87 30.57 22.08
CA ASN A 52 -56.96 30.96 20.67
C ASN A 52 -56.79 29.75 19.72
N PRO A 53 -57.87 29.16 19.17
CA PRO A 53 -57.81 27.94 18.38
C PRO A 53 -57.49 28.17 16.88
N LYS A 54 -56.79 29.24 16.51
CA LYS A 54 -56.45 29.54 15.10
C LYS A 54 -54.97 29.43 14.73
N ASP A 55 -54.09 29.21 15.70
CA ASP A 55 -52.69 28.87 15.48
C ASP A 55 -52.44 27.39 15.80
N ALA A 56 -53.23 26.51 15.16
CA ALA A 56 -52.84 25.12 15.01
C ALA A 56 -51.63 25.04 14.06
N SER A 57 -50.49 25.59 14.51
CA SER A 57 -49.19 25.20 14.00
C SER A 57 -49.19 23.70 14.04
N PHE A 58 -49.14 23.08 12.87
CA PHE A 58 -48.97 21.67 12.69
C PHE A 58 -47.71 21.31 13.47
N LYS A 59 -47.90 20.92 14.73
CA LYS A 59 -46.87 20.34 15.58
C LYS A 59 -46.67 19.01 14.90
N VAL A 60 -45.78 19.00 13.91
CA VAL A 60 -45.16 17.80 13.38
C VAL A 60 -44.65 17.15 14.65
N VAL A 61 -45.42 16.20 15.17
CA VAL A 61 -44.92 15.19 16.08
C VAL A 61 -43.88 14.50 15.21
N ALA A 62 -42.67 15.05 15.22
CA ALA A 62 -41.49 14.34 14.82
C ALA A 62 -41.55 13.12 15.72
N LEU A 63 -42.09 12.04 15.17
CA LEU A 63 -41.91 10.69 15.68
C LEU A 63 -40.41 10.64 15.95
N GLU A 64 -40.07 10.73 17.23
CA GLU A 64 -38.73 10.60 17.75
C GLU A 64 -38.33 9.19 17.32
N LEU A 65 -37.76 9.12 16.11
CA LEU A 65 -37.42 7.88 15.45
C LEU A 65 -36.37 7.26 16.33
N GLU A 66 -36.82 6.22 17.04
CA GLU A 66 -36.12 5.12 17.67
C GLU A 66 -34.60 5.27 17.68
N GLU A 67 -34.05 5.37 18.89
CA GLU A 67 -32.64 5.54 19.19
C GLU A 67 -31.74 4.86 18.15
N PRO A 68 -30.84 5.61 17.46
CA PRO A 68 -29.97 5.03 16.46
C PRO A 68 -29.22 3.87 17.08
N GLY A 69 -29.28 2.71 16.41
CA GLY A 69 -28.70 1.48 16.92
C GLY A 69 -27.24 1.64 17.36
N PRO A 70 -26.74 0.74 18.23
CA PRO A 70 -25.44 0.91 18.85
C PRO A 70 -24.33 1.06 17.80
N THR A 71 -23.60 2.18 17.81
CA THR A 71 -22.52 2.51 16.87
C THR A 71 -21.41 1.44 16.75
N TRP A 72 -21.29 0.55 17.74
CA TRP A 72 -20.31 -0.55 17.70
C TRP A 72 -20.68 -1.63 16.68
N VAL A 73 -21.96 -1.82 16.36
CA VAL A 73 -22.43 -2.82 15.38
C VAL A 73 -21.93 -2.45 13.98
N ASN A 74 -22.06 -1.17 13.61
CA ASN A 74 -21.57 -0.63 12.33
C ASN A 74 -20.06 -0.83 12.19
N LEU A 75 -19.33 -0.47 13.26
CA LEU A 75 -17.88 -0.68 13.30
C LEU A 75 -17.51 -2.16 13.17
N PHE A 76 -18.22 -3.07 13.84
CA PHE A 76 -17.95 -4.50 13.76
C PHE A 76 -18.19 -5.06 12.35
N TYR A 77 -19.23 -4.57 11.70
CA TYR A 77 -19.60 -4.97 10.35
C TYR A 77 -18.58 -4.51 9.30
N ASP A 78 -18.16 -3.24 9.34
CA ASP A 78 -17.09 -2.71 8.47
C ASP A 78 -15.79 -3.48 8.64
N LEU A 79 -15.53 -3.92 9.87
CA LEU A 79 -14.33 -4.63 10.25
C LEU A 79 -14.36 -6.10 9.78
N ALA A 80 -15.50 -6.76 9.87
CA ALA A 80 -15.71 -8.10 9.31
C ALA A 80 -15.61 -8.08 7.79
N TRP A 81 -16.22 -7.08 7.15
CA TRP A 81 -16.10 -6.85 5.71
C TRP A 81 -14.64 -6.65 5.29
N THR A 82 -13.92 -5.77 6.00
CA THR A 82 -12.49 -5.52 5.75
C THR A 82 -11.65 -6.79 5.94
N ALA A 83 -11.95 -7.61 6.95
CA ALA A 83 -11.22 -8.85 7.22
C ALA A 83 -11.46 -9.91 6.13
N THR A 84 -12.71 -10.10 5.70
CA THR A 84 -13.06 -11.00 4.59
C THR A 84 -12.36 -10.56 3.31
N PHE A 85 -12.33 -9.26 3.06
CA PHE A 85 -11.68 -8.72 1.87
C PHE A 85 -10.15 -8.84 1.91
N ALA A 86 -9.53 -8.57 3.06
CA ALA A 86 -8.10 -8.75 3.26
C ALA A 86 -7.69 -10.22 3.05
N SER A 87 -8.50 -11.17 3.55
CA SER A 87 -8.26 -12.60 3.34
C SER A 87 -8.32 -12.96 1.86
N LEU A 88 -9.36 -12.50 1.16
CA LEU A 88 -9.54 -12.81 -0.26
C LEU A 88 -8.43 -12.23 -1.13
N THR A 89 -8.09 -10.97 -0.88
CA THR A 89 -7.00 -10.26 -1.54
C THR A 89 -5.66 -10.97 -1.36
N HIS A 90 -5.43 -11.56 -0.18
CA HIS A 90 -4.18 -12.25 0.09
C HIS A 90 -4.05 -13.59 -0.63
N ASN A 91 -5.16 -14.27 -0.91
CA ASN A 91 -5.17 -15.67 -1.37
C ASN A 91 -5.39 -15.82 -2.87
N ASN A 92 -5.93 -14.82 -3.58
CA ASN A 92 -6.16 -14.94 -5.01
C ASN A 92 -4.84 -14.76 -5.78
N ASN A 93 -4.37 -15.84 -6.42
CA ASN A 93 -3.34 -15.76 -7.45
C ASN A 93 -4.00 -15.18 -8.72
N THR A 94 -4.01 -13.85 -8.84
CA THR A 94 -4.74 -13.09 -9.87
C THR A 94 -4.04 -13.10 -11.24
N ASP A 95 -3.19 -14.08 -11.53
CA ASP A 95 -2.33 -14.07 -12.72
C ASP A 95 -3.09 -14.28 -14.04
N GLY A 96 -4.41 -14.48 -13.99
CA GLY A 96 -5.26 -14.65 -15.17
C GLY A 96 -6.54 -13.80 -15.14
N LEU A 97 -7.08 -13.53 -16.32
CA LEU A 97 -8.37 -12.83 -16.50
C LEU A 97 -9.48 -13.43 -15.64
N TRP A 98 -9.52 -14.77 -15.53
CA TRP A 98 -10.49 -15.49 -14.70
C TRP A 98 -10.31 -15.21 -13.21
N GLY A 99 -9.07 -15.11 -12.71
CA GLY A 99 -8.81 -14.74 -11.32
C GLY A 99 -9.30 -13.33 -11.01
N ASN A 100 -9.07 -12.39 -11.93
CA ASN A 100 -9.59 -11.02 -11.82
C ASN A 100 -11.12 -10.98 -11.89
N LEU A 101 -11.73 -11.74 -12.80
CA LEU A 101 -13.19 -11.79 -12.93
C LEU A 101 -13.83 -12.40 -11.67
N SER A 102 -13.30 -13.52 -11.18
CA SER A 102 -13.74 -14.14 -9.93
C SER A 102 -13.60 -13.19 -8.75
N TYR A 103 -12.51 -12.42 -8.68
CA TYR A 103 -12.33 -11.37 -7.68
C TYR A 103 -13.41 -10.29 -7.77
N VAL A 104 -13.67 -9.76 -8.98
CA VAL A 104 -14.70 -8.72 -9.20
C VAL A 104 -16.09 -9.24 -8.85
N VAL A 105 -16.45 -10.45 -9.28
CA VAL A 105 -17.75 -11.07 -8.97
C VAL A 105 -17.90 -11.24 -7.46
N PHE A 106 -16.89 -11.79 -6.79
CA PHE A 106 -16.95 -11.99 -5.35
C PHE A 106 -17.02 -10.67 -4.60
N PHE A 107 -16.20 -9.69 -4.98
CA PHE A 107 -16.25 -8.34 -4.42
C PHE A 107 -17.65 -7.74 -4.57
N THR A 108 -18.25 -7.88 -5.76
CA THR A 108 -19.61 -7.40 -6.02
C THR A 108 -20.63 -8.08 -5.10
N VAL A 109 -20.52 -9.38 -4.86
CA VAL A 109 -21.40 -10.12 -3.93
C VAL A 109 -21.19 -9.67 -2.48
N VAL A 110 -19.94 -9.58 -2.02
CA VAL A 110 -19.61 -9.14 -0.66
C VAL A 110 -20.07 -7.70 -0.43
N TRP A 111 -19.86 -6.85 -1.41
CA TRP A 111 -20.35 -5.48 -1.39
C TRP A 111 -21.87 -5.41 -1.39
N TRP A 112 -22.54 -6.20 -2.25
CA TRP A 112 -23.99 -6.26 -2.31
C TRP A 112 -24.59 -6.64 -0.96
N LEU A 113 -24.02 -7.66 -0.33
CA LEU A 113 -24.34 -8.05 1.04
C LEU A 113 -24.12 -6.86 2.00
N TRP A 114 -22.96 -6.21 1.93
CA TRP A 114 -22.67 -5.02 2.74
C TRP A 114 -23.72 -3.91 2.59
N THR A 115 -24.12 -3.56 1.36
CA THR A 115 -25.10 -2.50 1.09
C THR A 115 -26.54 -2.88 1.38
N TRP A 116 -26.92 -4.14 1.18
CA TRP A 116 -28.31 -4.58 1.40
C TRP A 116 -28.70 -4.41 2.87
N TYR A 117 -27.75 -4.63 3.77
CA TYR A 117 -27.94 -4.52 5.21
C TYR A 117 -27.43 -3.20 5.79
N HIS A 118 -27.44 -2.13 4.98
CA HIS A 118 -27.01 -0.83 5.46
C HIS A 118 -27.98 -0.33 6.54
N THR A 119 -27.39 0.23 7.58
CA THR A 119 -27.92 0.53 8.92
C THR A 119 -29.10 1.48 9.00
N HIS A 120 -29.58 2.01 7.87
CA HIS A 120 -30.73 2.90 7.83
C HIS A 120 -32.06 2.19 8.14
N PHE A 121 -32.12 0.86 7.97
CA PHE A 121 -33.25 0.04 8.40
C PHE A 121 -32.97 -0.72 9.69
N TYR A 122 -31.85 -0.43 10.37
CA TYR A 122 -31.54 -1.08 11.63
C TYR A 122 -32.47 -0.54 12.71
N VAL A 123 -33.58 -1.25 12.91
CA VAL A 123 -34.33 -1.19 14.15
C VAL A 123 -33.55 -2.05 15.16
N ASN A 124 -33.40 -1.57 16.39
CA ASN A 124 -32.74 -2.31 17.46
C ASN A 124 -33.61 -3.48 17.96
N ASP A 125 -34.01 -4.35 17.04
CA ASP A 125 -34.76 -5.56 17.30
C ASP A 125 -33.86 -6.80 17.19
N TRP A 126 -34.31 -7.88 17.81
CA TRP A 126 -33.56 -9.13 17.82
C TRP A 126 -33.47 -9.77 16.42
N PHE A 127 -34.43 -9.49 15.53
CA PHE A 127 -34.46 -10.04 14.18
C PHE A 127 -33.31 -9.49 13.32
N HIS A 128 -33.10 -8.18 13.33
CA HIS A 128 -32.00 -7.52 12.63
C HIS A 128 -30.65 -7.97 13.17
N LEU A 129 -30.54 -8.16 14.50
CA LEU A 129 -29.33 -8.70 15.11
C LEU A 129 -29.01 -10.11 14.61
N VAL A 130 -30.02 -10.99 14.50
CA VAL A 130 -29.87 -12.36 13.96
C VAL A 130 -29.47 -12.33 12.49
N CYS A 131 -30.05 -11.45 11.68
CA CYS A 131 -29.68 -11.29 10.27
C CYS A 131 -28.24 -10.80 10.10
N ILE A 132 -27.79 -9.80 10.88
CA ILE A 132 -26.39 -9.35 10.89
C ILE A 132 -25.46 -10.50 11.27
N PHE A 133 -25.82 -11.30 12.28
CA PHE A 133 -25.05 -12.46 12.68
C PHE A 133 -24.94 -13.51 11.57
N LEU A 134 -26.05 -13.81 10.89
CA LEU A 134 -26.06 -14.75 9.76
C LEU A 134 -25.21 -14.25 8.60
N GLN A 135 -25.24 -12.95 8.34
CA GLN A 135 -24.41 -12.31 7.34
C GLN A 135 -22.91 -12.36 7.67
N LEU A 136 -22.56 -12.20 8.94
CA LEU A 136 -21.18 -12.40 9.42
C LEU A 136 -20.72 -13.84 9.24
N ILE A 137 -21.61 -14.83 9.42
CA ILE A 137 -21.31 -16.23 9.11
C ILE A 137 -21.04 -16.38 7.61
N VAL A 138 -21.86 -15.77 6.74
CA VAL A 138 -21.62 -15.77 5.29
C VAL A 138 -20.28 -15.14 4.95
N PHE A 139 -19.93 -13.98 5.53
CA PHE A 139 -18.61 -13.36 5.34
C PHE A 139 -17.47 -14.23 5.85
N GLY A 140 -17.63 -14.93 6.97
CA GLY A 140 -16.66 -15.88 7.51
C GLY A 140 -16.48 -17.11 6.61
N MET A 141 -17.58 -17.68 6.10
CA MET A 141 -17.57 -18.79 5.15
C MET A 141 -16.91 -18.37 3.84
N LEU A 142 -17.30 -17.22 3.29
CA LEU A 142 -16.70 -16.62 2.10
C LEU A 142 -15.19 -16.39 2.28
N ALA A 143 -14.76 -15.86 3.43
CA ALA A 143 -13.34 -15.73 3.74
C ALA A 143 -12.64 -17.09 3.82
N ALA A 144 -13.29 -18.11 4.40
CA ALA A 144 -12.72 -19.45 4.56
C ALA A 144 -12.65 -20.26 3.25
N THR A 145 -13.62 -20.08 2.34
CA THR A 145 -13.66 -20.80 1.05
C THR A 145 -12.62 -20.28 0.07
N THR A 146 -12.14 -19.04 0.20
CA THR A 146 -11.00 -18.54 -0.59
C THR A 146 -9.70 -19.32 -0.33
N ARG A 147 -9.62 -20.10 0.75
CA ARG A 147 -8.48 -20.98 1.07
C ARG A 147 -8.65 -22.42 0.63
N ALA A 148 -9.77 -22.81 0.02
CA ALA A 148 -10.13 -24.21 -0.19
C ALA A 148 -9.34 -24.93 -1.31
N HIS A 149 -8.01 -24.94 -1.18
CA HIS A 149 -7.12 -26.04 -1.52
C HIS A 149 -5.98 -26.10 -0.48
N LYS A 150 -6.31 -26.48 0.77
CA LYS A 150 -5.51 -27.21 1.78
C LYS A 150 -6.14 -27.02 3.17
N GLU A 151 -5.99 -28.02 4.03
CA GLU A 151 -6.74 -28.34 5.27
C GLU A 151 -6.83 -27.26 6.38
N ALA A 152 -6.32 -26.05 6.15
CA ALA A 152 -6.28 -24.95 7.12
C ALA A 152 -7.62 -24.18 7.30
N SER A 153 -8.61 -24.40 6.45
CA SER A 153 -9.89 -23.65 6.47
C SER A 153 -10.74 -23.95 7.70
N VAL A 154 -10.72 -25.19 8.21
CA VAL A 154 -11.50 -25.61 9.38
C VAL A 154 -10.94 -25.00 10.67
N VAL A 155 -9.61 -24.93 10.80
CA VAL A 155 -8.95 -24.33 11.97
C VAL A 155 -9.22 -22.81 12.03
N LEU A 156 -9.22 -22.14 10.88
CA LEU A 156 -9.58 -20.72 10.80
C LEU A 156 -11.05 -20.46 11.13
N LEU A 157 -11.97 -21.30 10.64
CA LEU A 157 -13.39 -21.20 10.99
C LEU A 157 -13.61 -21.40 12.50
N ILE A 158 -12.96 -22.40 13.10
CA ILE A 158 -13.02 -22.67 14.54
C ILE A 158 -12.42 -21.50 15.34
N GLN A 159 -11.29 -20.92 14.91
CA GLN A 159 -10.70 -19.74 15.57
C GLN A 159 -11.56 -18.49 15.39
N TYR A 160 -12.20 -18.31 14.23
CA TYR A 160 -13.11 -17.19 13.97
C TYR A 160 -14.38 -17.29 14.83
N LEU A 161 -14.97 -18.49 14.92
CA LEU A 161 -16.10 -18.78 15.81
C LEU A 161 -15.71 -18.59 17.28
N ARG A 162 -14.49 -18.97 17.70
CA ARG A 162 -13.98 -18.71 19.06
C ARG A 162 -13.85 -17.22 19.36
N VAL A 163 -13.40 -16.42 18.39
CA VAL A 163 -13.29 -14.95 18.51
C VAL A 163 -14.67 -14.31 18.57
N ILE A 164 -15.63 -14.75 17.75
CA ILE A 164 -17.01 -14.27 17.78
C ILE A 164 -17.69 -14.60 19.11
N VAL A 165 -17.59 -15.85 19.58
CA VAL A 165 -18.15 -16.29 20.87
C VAL A 165 -17.49 -15.55 22.05
N SER A 166 -16.19 -15.24 21.97
CA SER A 166 -15.50 -14.39 22.96
C SER A 166 -15.81 -12.88 22.83
N GLY A 167 -16.26 -12.44 21.66
CA GLY A 167 -16.58 -11.04 21.36
C GLY A 167 -17.93 -10.62 21.93
N VAL A 168 -18.89 -11.54 22.00
CA VAL A 168 -20.22 -11.34 22.61
C VAL A 168 -20.12 -11.02 24.11
N THR A 169 -19.01 -11.35 24.78
CA THR A 169 -18.80 -11.06 26.22
C THR A 169 -17.88 -9.87 26.51
N SER A 170 -17.30 -9.19 25.51
CA SER A 170 -16.49 -7.98 25.75
C SER A 170 -16.36 -7.05 24.53
N ASN A 171 -17.34 -6.15 24.37
CA ASN A 171 -17.51 -5.23 23.24
C ASN A 171 -16.32 -4.28 22.94
N LYS A 172 -15.35 -4.12 23.84
CA LYS A 172 -14.19 -3.22 23.63
C LYS A 172 -12.91 -3.93 23.15
N ILE A 173 -12.81 -5.24 23.31
CA ILE A 173 -11.59 -6.00 23.01
C ILE A 173 -11.61 -6.57 21.58
N ALA A 174 -12.78 -7.02 21.10
CA ALA A 174 -12.93 -7.59 19.76
C ALA A 174 -12.73 -6.57 18.63
N ALA A 175 -13.29 -5.36 18.77
CA ALA A 175 -13.07 -4.26 17.81
C ALA A 175 -11.59 -3.84 17.72
N ARG A 176 -10.84 -3.92 18.84
CA ARG A 176 -9.39 -3.69 18.85
C ARG A 176 -8.62 -4.84 18.20
N ALA A 177 -9.04 -6.08 18.39
CA ALA A 177 -8.37 -7.28 17.87
C ALA A 177 -8.49 -7.42 16.34
N ILE A 178 -9.61 -7.02 15.74
CA ILE A 178 -9.82 -7.15 14.29
C ILE A 178 -9.35 -5.89 13.54
N ARG A 179 -9.42 -4.67 14.13
CA ARG A 179 -8.70 -3.48 13.62
C ARG A 179 -7.20 -3.75 13.51
N ARG A 180 -6.66 -4.53 14.46
CA ARG A 180 -5.29 -5.02 14.38
C ARG A 180 -5.06 -5.91 13.16
N LYS A 181 -5.96 -6.81 12.72
CA LYS A 181 -5.59 -7.81 11.68
C LYS A 181 -5.39 -7.23 10.27
N GLY A 182 -6.29 -6.36 9.78
CA GLY A 182 -6.14 -5.74 8.46
C GLY A 182 -4.95 -4.78 8.40
N ILE A 183 -4.83 -3.92 9.42
CA ILE A 183 -3.67 -3.05 9.59
C ILE A 183 -2.41 -3.88 9.81
N ASN A 184 -2.43 -5.00 10.55
CA ASN A 184 -1.28 -5.88 10.74
C ASN A 184 -0.84 -6.58 9.45
N GLY A 185 -1.68 -6.70 8.41
CA GLY A 185 -1.22 -7.20 7.11
C GLY A 185 -0.30 -6.20 6.41
N ILE A 186 -0.73 -4.92 6.37
CA ILE A 186 0.04 -3.83 5.78
C ILE A 186 1.20 -3.43 6.69
N ALA A 187 0.93 -3.19 7.97
CA ALA A 187 1.93 -2.93 8.99
C ALA A 187 2.87 -4.11 9.17
N GLY A 188 2.42 -5.37 9.01
CA GLY A 188 3.29 -6.53 9.01
C GLY A 188 4.22 -6.58 7.82
N THR A 189 3.77 -6.11 6.65
CA THR A 189 4.64 -5.93 5.48
C THR A 189 5.59 -4.74 5.67
N LEU A 190 5.10 -3.60 6.16
CA LEU A 190 5.96 -2.44 6.45
C LEU A 190 6.97 -2.76 7.55
N TYR A 191 6.56 -3.50 8.57
CA TYR A 191 7.40 -4.00 9.64
C TYR A 191 8.41 -5.02 9.09
N SER A 192 7.98 -6.02 8.31
CA SER A 192 8.93 -6.97 7.71
C SER A 192 9.96 -6.29 6.82
N VAL A 193 9.64 -5.10 6.28
CA VAL A 193 10.61 -4.30 5.53
C VAL A 193 11.50 -3.47 6.44
N ILE A 194 10.95 -2.76 7.42
CA ILE A 194 11.76 -2.01 8.39
C ILE A 194 12.76 -2.95 9.07
N TRP A 195 12.35 -4.20 9.27
CA TRP A 195 13.16 -5.28 9.83
C TRP A 195 13.82 -6.18 8.79
N ALA A 196 13.68 -5.88 7.49
CA ALA A 196 14.34 -6.65 6.45
C ALA A 196 15.85 -6.49 6.64
N PRO A 197 16.58 -7.60 6.83
CA PRO A 197 17.95 -7.54 7.28
C PRO A 197 18.86 -7.11 6.12
N GLY A 198 19.26 -5.84 6.12
CA GLY A 198 20.21 -5.24 5.18
C GLY A 198 21.11 -4.19 5.86
N PRO A 199 22.27 -3.86 5.25
CA PRO A 199 23.10 -2.75 5.70
C PRO A 199 22.36 -1.44 5.43
N GLY A 200 21.67 -0.93 6.45
CA GLY A 200 21.01 0.37 6.42
C GLY A 200 19.65 0.39 5.76
N LEU A 201 18.66 0.95 6.46
CA LEU A 201 17.56 1.70 5.87
C LEU A 201 18.16 2.91 5.11
N GLU A 202 18.92 2.66 4.05
CA GLU A 202 19.56 3.70 3.25
C GLU A 202 18.99 3.69 1.84
N GLY A 203 18.79 4.88 1.29
CA GLY A 203 18.33 5.05 -0.08
C GLY A 203 16.81 4.89 -0.30
N PRO A 204 16.38 4.39 -1.47
CA PRO A 204 14.99 4.47 -1.96
C PRO A 204 13.93 3.82 -1.07
N ILE A 205 14.30 2.83 -0.25
CA ILE A 205 13.35 2.06 0.55
C ILE A 205 12.72 2.93 1.65
N VAL A 206 13.51 3.75 2.36
CA VAL A 206 13.01 4.64 3.42
C VAL A 206 12.03 5.65 2.85
N TYR A 207 12.39 6.25 1.71
CA TYR A 207 11.53 7.22 1.03
C TYR A 207 10.20 6.57 0.62
N ASN A 208 10.23 5.34 0.11
CA ASN A 208 9.01 4.60 -0.24
C ASN A 208 8.13 4.26 0.98
N VAL A 209 8.72 3.91 2.13
CA VAL A 209 7.96 3.71 3.39
C VAL A 209 7.29 5.02 3.81
N GLY A 210 8.03 6.12 3.81
CA GLY A 210 7.49 7.45 4.13
C GLY A 210 6.37 7.87 3.19
N CYS A 211 6.54 7.64 1.88
CA CYS A 211 5.51 7.92 0.87
C CYS A 211 4.27 7.05 1.08
N ALA A 212 4.42 5.76 1.40
CA ALA A 212 3.28 4.89 1.69
C ALA A 212 2.49 5.37 2.92
N ALA A 213 3.18 5.80 3.98
CA ALA A 213 2.54 6.39 5.15
C ALA A 213 1.78 7.68 4.79
N LEU A 214 2.39 8.58 4.01
CA LEU A 214 1.72 9.79 3.52
C LEU A 214 0.49 9.47 2.69
N ILE A 215 0.57 8.51 1.76
CA ILE A 215 -0.58 8.08 0.94
C ILE A 215 -1.73 7.63 1.84
N ILE A 216 -1.46 6.76 2.82
CA ILE A 216 -2.50 6.27 3.76
C ILE A 216 -3.09 7.42 4.59
N THR A 217 -2.25 8.30 5.13
CA THR A 217 -2.69 9.46 5.92
C THR A 217 -3.56 10.41 5.10
N PHE A 218 -3.16 10.75 3.88
CA PHE A 218 -3.93 11.66 3.03
C PHE A 218 -5.19 11.03 2.45
N ILE A 219 -5.21 9.72 2.18
CA ILE A 219 -6.46 9.02 1.85
C ILE A 219 -7.44 9.12 3.02
N ALA A 220 -6.98 8.84 4.24
CA ALA A 220 -7.81 8.96 5.43
C ALA A 220 -8.30 10.40 5.62
N TYR A 221 -7.42 11.39 5.47
CA TYR A 221 -7.78 12.82 5.53
C TYR A 221 -8.84 13.19 4.50
N LEU A 222 -8.62 12.89 3.21
CA LEU A 222 -9.55 13.24 2.13
C LEU A 222 -10.88 12.50 2.23
N TYR A 223 -10.88 11.29 2.81
CA TYR A 223 -12.05 10.46 3.02
C TYR A 223 -12.90 10.96 4.21
N PHE A 224 -12.29 11.15 5.39
CA PHE A 224 -13.01 11.51 6.62
C PHE A 224 -13.24 13.01 6.79
N GLU A 225 -12.28 13.85 6.40
CA GLU A 225 -12.35 15.31 6.55
C GLU A 225 -13.05 15.98 5.35
N SER A 226 -13.58 15.18 4.41
CA SER A 226 -14.42 15.73 3.35
C SER A 226 -15.58 16.47 4.01
N PRO A 227 -15.95 17.70 3.57
CA PRO A 227 -16.93 18.56 4.25
C PRO A 227 -18.40 18.06 4.13
N THR A 228 -18.66 16.86 4.63
CA THR A 228 -19.96 16.18 4.71
C THR A 228 -20.74 16.54 5.97
N ASP A 229 -20.14 17.28 6.91
CA ASP A 229 -20.57 17.28 8.31
C ASP A 229 -21.71 18.24 8.70
N THR A 230 -22.57 18.65 7.76
CA THR A 230 -23.67 19.55 8.12
C THR A 230 -24.95 19.14 7.41
N ASP A 231 -25.84 18.52 8.18
CA ASP A 231 -27.25 18.18 7.89
C ASP A 231 -27.52 17.09 6.83
N ILE A 232 -27.35 15.84 7.25
CA ILE A 232 -27.93 14.65 6.59
C ILE A 232 -29.47 14.61 6.77
N SER A 233 -30.03 15.46 7.65
CA SER A 233 -31.46 15.56 7.94
C SER A 233 -32.34 15.87 6.72
N GLY A 234 -31.77 16.44 5.64
CA GLY A 234 -32.48 16.73 4.39
C GLY A 234 -32.39 15.64 3.30
N LEU A 235 -31.80 14.48 3.59
CA LEU A 235 -31.54 13.41 2.62
C LEU A 235 -32.68 12.37 2.54
N GLU A 236 -33.94 12.80 2.71
CA GLU A 236 -35.13 11.94 2.57
C GLU A 236 -35.34 11.40 1.14
N ASP A 237 -34.59 11.89 0.15
CA ASP A 237 -34.66 11.34 -1.20
C ASP A 237 -33.90 10.00 -1.29
N ASN A 238 -34.66 8.91 -1.11
CA ASN A 238 -34.23 7.51 -1.25
C ASN A 238 -33.33 7.27 -2.48
N ARG A 239 -33.50 8.02 -3.57
CA ARG A 239 -32.69 7.87 -4.79
C ARG A 239 -31.25 8.34 -4.57
N ARG A 240 -31.02 9.43 -3.84
CA ARG A 240 -29.68 9.99 -3.58
C ARG A 240 -28.87 9.10 -2.67
N SER A 241 -29.51 8.55 -1.64
CA SER A 241 -28.89 7.55 -0.76
C SER A 241 -28.37 6.35 -1.55
N GLY A 242 -29.19 5.84 -2.49
CA GLY A 242 -28.78 4.76 -3.40
C GLY A 242 -27.56 5.11 -4.26
N TYR A 243 -27.54 6.30 -4.89
CA TYR A 243 -26.38 6.73 -5.68
C TYR A 243 -25.12 6.92 -4.84
N TRP A 244 -25.26 7.44 -3.63
CA TRP A 244 -24.14 7.61 -2.70
C TRP A 244 -23.50 6.26 -2.36
N MET A 245 -24.30 5.25 -2.01
CA MET A 245 -23.77 3.91 -1.74
C MET A 245 -23.14 3.29 -2.99
N PHE A 246 -23.76 3.45 -4.15
CA PHE A 246 -23.23 2.94 -5.41
C PHE A 246 -21.87 3.55 -5.76
N CYS A 247 -21.69 4.86 -5.55
CA CYS A 247 -20.41 5.54 -5.77
C CYS A 247 -19.36 5.25 -4.68
N HIS A 248 -19.78 4.73 -3.52
CA HIS A 248 -18.86 4.30 -2.47
C HIS A 248 -18.13 3.01 -2.83
N LEU A 249 -18.75 2.11 -3.61
CA LEU A 249 -18.14 0.88 -4.13
C LEU A 249 -16.83 1.13 -4.89
N PRO A 250 -16.82 1.93 -5.98
CA PRO A 250 -15.60 2.12 -6.76
C PRO A 250 -14.52 2.83 -5.96
N LEU A 251 -14.90 3.69 -5.00
CA LEU A 251 -13.96 4.32 -4.07
C LEU A 251 -13.26 3.27 -3.20
N LEU A 252 -14.02 2.45 -2.47
CA LEU A 252 -13.47 1.42 -1.59
C LEU A 252 -12.63 0.39 -2.37
N LEU A 253 -13.12 -0.06 -3.53
CA LEU A 253 -12.37 -0.95 -4.40
C LEU A 253 -11.03 -0.33 -4.81
N SER A 254 -11.05 0.94 -5.23
CA SER A 254 -9.84 1.64 -5.66
C SER A 254 -8.86 1.84 -4.50
N ILE A 255 -9.34 2.14 -3.29
CA ILE A 255 -8.49 2.22 -2.08
C ILE A 255 -7.78 0.88 -1.86
N ILE A 256 -8.50 -0.24 -1.92
CA ILE A 256 -7.87 -1.52 -1.61
C ILE A 256 -6.92 -1.96 -2.72
N LEU A 257 -7.30 -1.78 -3.99
CA LEU A 257 -6.42 -2.05 -5.13
C LEU A 257 -5.17 -1.15 -5.11
N LEU A 258 -5.30 0.11 -4.67
CA LEU A 258 -4.16 0.98 -4.41
C LEU A 258 -3.26 0.40 -3.31
N LEU A 259 -3.80 -0.04 -2.17
CA LEU A 259 -3.00 -0.60 -1.07
C LEU A 259 -2.28 -1.91 -1.46
N ILE A 260 -2.92 -2.76 -2.28
CA ILE A 260 -2.28 -3.93 -2.89
C ILE A 260 -1.14 -3.49 -3.82
N GLY A 261 -1.41 -2.49 -4.66
CA GLY A 261 -0.42 -1.88 -5.54
C GLY A 261 0.78 -1.34 -4.77
N VAL A 262 0.55 -0.62 -3.66
CA VAL A 262 1.59 -0.09 -2.77
C VAL A 262 2.44 -1.23 -2.24
N LYS A 263 1.83 -2.30 -1.70
CA LYS A 263 2.56 -3.49 -1.23
C LYS A 263 3.45 -4.11 -2.33
N LYS A 264 2.90 -4.26 -3.53
CA LYS A 264 3.59 -4.91 -4.66
C LYS A 264 4.72 -4.04 -5.22
N GLN A 265 4.48 -2.75 -5.39
CA GLN A 265 5.51 -1.78 -5.77
C GLN A 265 6.65 -1.74 -4.74
N PHE A 266 6.28 -1.81 -3.46
CA PHE A 266 7.23 -1.82 -2.38
C PHE A 266 8.15 -3.05 -2.43
N SER A 267 7.58 -4.24 -2.63
CA SER A 267 8.34 -5.49 -2.84
C SER A 267 9.27 -5.37 -4.06
N LEU A 268 8.77 -4.83 -5.18
CA LEU A 268 9.56 -4.60 -6.39
C LEU A 268 10.77 -3.70 -6.12
N SER A 269 10.56 -2.54 -5.49
CA SER A 269 11.65 -1.62 -5.14
C SER A 269 12.68 -2.27 -4.21
N CYS A 270 12.26 -3.10 -3.25
CA CYS A 270 13.19 -3.82 -2.37
C CYS A 270 14.03 -4.84 -3.12
N ILE A 271 13.42 -5.61 -4.03
CA ILE A 271 14.15 -6.62 -4.82
C ILE A 271 15.13 -5.95 -5.77
N LEU A 272 14.72 -4.87 -6.45
CA LEU A 272 15.60 -4.12 -7.33
C LEU A 272 16.76 -3.46 -6.57
N SER A 273 16.49 -2.84 -5.42
CA SER A 273 17.52 -2.28 -4.56
C SER A 273 18.47 -3.36 -4.04
N THR A 274 17.93 -4.52 -3.67
CA THR A 274 18.75 -5.67 -3.23
C THR A 274 19.63 -6.19 -4.36
N ALA A 275 19.12 -6.22 -5.60
CA ALA A 275 19.92 -6.59 -6.76
C ALA A 275 21.09 -5.63 -6.95
N THR A 276 20.85 -4.32 -6.93
CA THR A 276 21.91 -3.31 -7.11
C THR A 276 22.95 -3.35 -6.01
N THR A 277 22.54 -3.45 -4.75
CA THR A 277 23.47 -3.52 -3.61
C THR A 277 24.25 -4.84 -3.64
N MET A 278 23.62 -5.95 -4.05
CA MET A 278 24.31 -7.23 -4.19
C MET A 278 25.42 -7.16 -5.24
N PHE A 279 25.13 -6.60 -6.42
CA PHE A 279 26.15 -6.44 -7.46
C PHE A 279 27.31 -5.57 -6.97
N GLN A 280 27.02 -4.46 -6.27
CA GLN A 280 28.05 -3.59 -5.71
C GLN A 280 28.89 -4.29 -4.65
N VAL A 281 28.28 -4.98 -3.67
CA VAL A 281 29.01 -5.66 -2.59
C VAL A 281 29.87 -6.80 -3.13
N VAL A 282 29.35 -7.56 -4.10
CA VAL A 282 30.12 -8.64 -4.72
C VAL A 282 31.24 -8.06 -5.58
N GLU A 283 30.97 -7.05 -6.40
CA GLU A 283 31.98 -6.37 -7.22
C GLU A 283 33.10 -5.74 -6.36
N GLU A 284 32.75 -5.05 -5.28
CA GLU A 284 33.71 -4.47 -4.34
C GLU A 284 34.55 -5.57 -3.66
N ALA A 285 33.92 -6.65 -3.21
CA ALA A 285 34.64 -7.78 -2.64
C ALA A 285 35.57 -8.47 -3.65
N ILE A 286 35.21 -8.51 -4.94
CA ILE A 286 36.07 -9.09 -5.98
C ILE A 286 37.23 -8.16 -6.32
N ASN A 287 36.95 -6.86 -6.41
CA ASN A 287 37.93 -5.85 -6.78
C ASN A 287 38.92 -5.57 -5.66
N ASP A 288 38.58 -5.91 -4.41
CA ASP A 288 39.53 -5.92 -3.31
C ASP A 288 40.66 -6.94 -3.61
N GLU A 289 41.84 -6.40 -3.89
CA GLU A 289 43.04 -7.12 -4.29
C GLU A 289 43.41 -8.23 -3.29
N GLN A 290 43.02 -8.11 -2.02
CA GLN A 290 43.22 -9.14 -1.01
C GLN A 290 42.38 -10.41 -1.24
N LEU A 291 41.21 -10.29 -1.86
CA LEU A 291 40.33 -11.42 -2.16
C LEU A 291 40.80 -12.20 -3.41
N ARG A 292 41.52 -11.52 -4.32
CA ARG A 292 42.22 -12.17 -5.45
C ARG A 292 43.41 -13.02 -5.00
N LEU A 293 44.08 -12.62 -3.92
CA LEU A 293 45.38 -13.18 -3.52
C LEU A 293 45.30 -14.17 -2.36
N ASN A 294 44.26 -14.11 -1.50
CA ASN A 294 44.23 -14.88 -0.26
C ASN A 294 42.90 -15.62 -0.05
N TYR A 295 42.90 -16.92 -0.32
CA TYR A 295 41.77 -17.83 -0.08
C TYR A 295 41.14 -17.67 1.32
N ILE A 296 41.97 -17.47 2.34
CA ILE A 296 41.51 -17.39 3.75
C ILE A 296 40.76 -16.08 4.01
N SER A 297 41.12 -14.97 3.34
CA SER A 297 40.45 -13.67 3.54
C SER A 297 39.04 -13.66 2.94
N ALA A 298 38.85 -14.31 1.79
CA ALA A 298 37.57 -14.44 1.10
C ALA A 298 36.55 -15.24 1.91
N GLN A 299 36.99 -16.37 2.48
CA GLN A 299 36.16 -17.24 3.32
C GLN A 299 35.74 -16.55 4.63
N THR A 300 36.62 -15.70 5.18
CA THR A 300 36.40 -15.02 6.46
C THR A 300 35.77 -13.63 6.34
N ASN A 301 35.40 -13.19 5.13
CA ASN A 301 34.75 -11.90 4.90
C ASN A 301 33.37 -11.85 5.60
N MET A 302 33.34 -11.22 6.78
CA MET A 302 32.15 -11.13 7.61
C MET A 302 31.04 -10.29 6.97
N THR A 303 31.37 -9.38 6.04
CA THR A 303 30.38 -8.55 5.34
C THR A 303 29.52 -9.40 4.42
N ILE A 304 30.13 -10.18 3.52
CA ILE A 304 29.40 -11.09 2.62
C ILE A 304 28.69 -12.18 3.45
N LYS A 305 29.38 -12.78 4.42
CA LYS A 305 28.82 -13.83 5.26
C LYS A 305 27.55 -13.36 5.98
N ASN A 306 27.59 -12.19 6.63
CA ASN A 306 26.43 -11.63 7.31
C ASN A 306 25.33 -11.25 6.31
N TYR A 307 25.69 -10.72 5.14
CA TYR A 307 24.72 -10.33 4.11
C TYR A 307 23.94 -11.53 3.55
N LEU A 308 24.61 -12.65 3.27
CA LEU A 308 24.00 -13.86 2.74
C LEU A 308 23.25 -14.65 3.82
N LEU A 309 23.82 -14.77 5.03
CA LEU A 309 23.20 -15.50 6.13
C LEU A 309 21.83 -14.91 6.51
N ARG A 310 21.72 -13.58 6.49
CA ARG A 310 20.46 -12.84 6.69
C ARG A 310 19.36 -13.21 5.69
N ARG A 311 19.73 -13.79 4.55
CA ARG A 311 18.83 -14.27 3.48
C ARG A 311 18.75 -15.79 3.43
N GLY A 312 19.20 -16.48 4.48
CA GLY A 312 19.19 -17.94 4.55
C GLY A 312 20.16 -18.62 3.59
N ILE A 313 21.19 -17.90 3.11
CA ILE A 313 22.22 -18.44 2.22
C ILE A 313 23.52 -18.59 3.01
N VAL A 314 24.02 -19.81 3.08
CA VAL A 314 25.29 -20.11 3.78
C VAL A 314 26.44 -19.78 2.84
N TRP A 315 27.19 -18.70 3.12
CA TRP A 315 28.32 -18.27 2.29
C TRP A 315 29.34 -19.38 2.05
N GLN A 316 29.61 -20.19 3.08
CA GLN A 316 30.58 -21.28 3.01
C GLN A 316 30.23 -22.27 1.90
N ASP A 317 28.99 -22.75 1.85
CA ASP A 317 28.54 -23.72 0.85
C ASP A 317 28.64 -23.18 -0.57
N GLU A 318 28.35 -21.88 -0.77
CA GLU A 318 28.43 -21.21 -2.07
C GLU A 318 29.88 -20.96 -2.50
N TYR A 319 30.73 -20.60 -1.55
CA TYR A 319 32.15 -20.36 -1.78
C TYR A 319 32.89 -21.66 -2.08
N ASP A 320 32.63 -22.74 -1.34
CA ASP A 320 33.24 -24.05 -1.59
C ASP A 320 32.84 -24.59 -2.97
N GLN A 321 31.59 -24.38 -3.38
CA GLN A 321 31.14 -24.69 -4.74
C GLN A 321 31.86 -23.86 -5.80
N LEU A 322 32.09 -22.57 -5.56
CA LEU A 322 32.85 -21.72 -6.48
C LEU A 322 34.31 -22.21 -6.60
N VAL A 323 34.96 -22.48 -5.47
CA VAL A 323 36.35 -22.93 -5.42
C VAL A 323 36.51 -24.27 -6.13
N ALA A 324 35.60 -25.22 -5.89
CA ALA A 324 35.62 -26.52 -6.57
C ALA A 324 35.59 -26.38 -8.10
N ARG A 325 34.84 -25.40 -8.62
CA ARG A 325 34.73 -25.11 -10.06
C ARG A 325 35.96 -24.41 -10.61
N LEU A 326 36.47 -23.40 -9.90
CA LEU A 326 37.63 -22.63 -10.36
C LEU A 326 38.91 -23.46 -10.33
N THR A 327 39.01 -24.40 -9.39
CA THR A 327 40.18 -25.25 -9.25
C THR A 327 40.17 -26.40 -10.25
N ASN A 328 39.03 -27.02 -10.57
CA ASN A 328 38.97 -28.25 -11.37
C ASN A 328 40.00 -29.32 -10.88
N GLY A 329 40.36 -29.30 -9.59
CA GLY A 329 41.41 -30.14 -8.99
C GLY A 329 42.84 -29.56 -8.99
N TYR A 330 43.06 -28.36 -9.51
CA TYR A 330 44.35 -27.65 -9.54
C TYR A 330 44.44 -26.51 -8.51
N THR A 331 45.66 -26.06 -8.18
CA THR A 331 45.88 -24.90 -7.32
C THR A 331 45.47 -23.61 -8.03
N LEU A 332 44.72 -22.74 -7.34
CA LEU A 332 44.39 -21.38 -7.83
C LEU A 332 45.69 -20.60 -8.06
N ASP A 333 45.97 -20.28 -9.33
CA ASP A 333 47.07 -19.40 -9.70
C ASP A 333 46.65 -17.92 -9.55
N LEU A 334 47.63 -17.03 -9.40
CA LEU A 334 47.44 -15.59 -9.19
C LEU A 334 46.77 -14.91 -10.38
N THR A 335 46.93 -15.46 -11.59
CA THR A 335 46.31 -14.98 -12.81
C THR A 335 45.16 -15.88 -13.21
N TRP A 336 43.93 -15.41 -13.02
CA TRP A 336 42.75 -16.16 -13.46
C TRP A 336 42.77 -16.35 -14.99
N SER A 337 42.63 -17.59 -15.43
CA SER A 337 42.39 -17.90 -16.84
C SER A 337 41.07 -17.31 -17.31
N ASP A 338 40.89 -17.13 -18.61
CA ASP A 338 39.62 -16.62 -19.15
C ASP A 338 38.45 -17.59 -18.89
N GLU A 339 38.74 -18.89 -18.80
CA GLU A 339 37.79 -19.92 -18.35
C GLU A 339 37.39 -19.71 -16.89
N GLN A 340 38.35 -19.47 -15.98
CA GLN A 340 38.07 -19.17 -14.57
C GLN A 340 37.26 -17.89 -14.39
N LYS A 341 37.57 -16.84 -15.16
CA LYS A 341 36.76 -15.61 -15.16
C LYS A 341 35.32 -15.89 -15.60
N THR A 342 35.15 -16.68 -16.66
CA THR A 342 33.83 -17.07 -17.19
C THR A 342 33.02 -17.85 -16.15
N GLU A 343 33.63 -18.86 -15.52
CA GLU A 343 33.00 -19.64 -14.44
C GLU A 343 32.63 -18.77 -13.25
N PHE A 344 33.50 -17.82 -12.88
CA PHE A 344 33.25 -16.88 -11.81
C PHE A 344 32.01 -16.01 -12.09
N TYR A 345 31.91 -15.42 -13.29
CA TYR A 345 30.75 -14.61 -13.66
C TYR A 345 29.46 -15.45 -13.77
N ALA A 346 29.55 -16.67 -14.30
CA ALA A 346 28.43 -17.60 -14.33
C ALA A 346 27.94 -17.96 -12.90
N TRP A 347 28.86 -18.18 -11.96
CA TRP A 347 28.53 -18.32 -10.54
C TRP A 347 27.88 -17.04 -9.99
N ASN A 348 28.37 -15.85 -10.33
CA ASN A 348 27.78 -14.58 -9.89
C ASN A 348 26.30 -14.44 -10.29
N TYR A 349 25.93 -14.82 -11.53
CA TYR A 349 24.53 -14.86 -11.95
C TYR A 349 23.67 -15.80 -11.09
N ARG A 350 24.20 -16.98 -10.75
CA ARG A 350 23.46 -17.98 -9.94
C ARG A 350 23.26 -17.53 -8.51
N ILE A 351 24.30 -17.05 -7.85
CA ILE A 351 24.18 -16.55 -6.47
C ILE A 351 23.30 -15.30 -6.42
N SER A 352 23.38 -14.42 -7.43
CA SER A 352 22.47 -13.27 -7.58
C SER A 352 21.01 -13.71 -7.67
N LEU A 353 20.71 -14.69 -8.53
CA LEU A 353 19.35 -15.21 -8.66
C LEU A 353 18.87 -15.82 -7.33
N LYS A 354 19.74 -16.57 -6.63
CA LYS A 354 19.43 -17.18 -5.32
C LYS A 354 19.10 -16.14 -4.25
N ILE A 355 19.86 -15.05 -4.20
CA ILE A 355 19.61 -13.91 -3.31
C ILE A 355 18.28 -13.25 -3.65
N LEU A 356 17.98 -13.01 -4.93
CA LEU A 356 16.75 -12.36 -5.35
C LEU A 356 15.51 -13.22 -5.10
N VAL A 357 15.58 -14.52 -5.38
CA VAL A 357 14.52 -15.49 -5.09
C VAL A 357 14.27 -15.57 -3.58
N SER A 358 15.33 -15.63 -2.76
CA SER A 358 15.19 -15.63 -1.30
C SER A 358 14.55 -14.34 -0.79
N THR A 359 15.00 -13.20 -1.31
CA THR A 359 14.44 -11.88 -0.95
C THR A 359 12.97 -11.77 -1.36
N PHE A 360 12.61 -12.25 -2.55
CA PHE A 360 11.22 -12.30 -3.00
C PHE A 360 10.36 -13.18 -2.10
N ASN A 361 10.83 -14.38 -1.74
CA ASN A 361 10.11 -15.29 -0.85
C ASN A 361 9.87 -14.67 0.53
N MET A 362 10.86 -13.94 1.06
CA MET A 362 10.74 -13.21 2.33
C MET A 362 9.60 -12.18 2.30
N PHE A 363 9.40 -11.46 1.20
CA PHE A 363 8.34 -10.45 1.08
C PHE A 363 6.97 -11.02 0.69
N SER A 364 6.96 -12.12 -0.07
CA SER A 364 5.71 -12.74 -0.53
C SER A 364 5.04 -13.58 0.57
N GLY A 365 5.77 -13.97 1.62
CA GLY A 365 5.23 -14.61 2.82
C GLY A 365 4.77 -16.06 2.64
N ASP A 366 4.90 -16.63 1.44
CA ASP A 366 4.62 -18.05 1.16
C ASP A 366 5.31 -18.50 -0.15
N HIS A 367 5.66 -19.79 -0.22
CA HIS A 367 6.24 -20.46 -1.38
C HIS A 367 5.25 -20.60 -2.55
N GLY A 368 3.97 -20.27 -2.35
CA GLY A 368 2.91 -20.39 -3.36
C GLY A 368 2.95 -19.32 -4.47
N SER A 369 3.68 -18.23 -4.26
CA SER A 369 3.70 -17.09 -5.19
C SER A 369 4.49 -17.34 -6.49
N ILE A 370 5.45 -18.28 -6.47
CA ILE A 370 6.21 -18.66 -7.66
C ILE A 370 5.54 -19.86 -8.32
N SER A 371 5.19 -19.73 -9.60
CA SER A 371 4.59 -20.81 -10.39
C SER A 371 5.48 -22.06 -10.41
N ASN A 372 4.89 -23.25 -10.52
CA ASN A 372 5.68 -24.49 -10.56
C ASN A 372 6.62 -24.56 -11.77
N SER A 373 6.25 -23.96 -12.90
CA SER A 373 7.13 -23.87 -14.08
C SER A 373 8.32 -22.95 -13.79
N THR A 374 8.09 -21.78 -13.17
CA THR A 374 9.18 -20.87 -12.79
C THR A 374 10.09 -21.50 -11.74
N LYS A 375 9.54 -22.26 -10.78
CA LYS A 375 10.34 -23.06 -9.82
C LYS A 375 11.23 -24.08 -10.52
N SER A 376 10.71 -24.80 -11.51
CA SER A 376 11.52 -25.73 -12.30
C SER A 376 12.65 -25.00 -13.02
N LYS A 377 12.38 -23.85 -13.65
CA LYS A 377 13.42 -23.04 -14.30
C LYS A 377 14.48 -22.55 -13.32
N ILE A 378 14.09 -22.15 -12.12
CA ILE A 378 15.01 -21.73 -11.06
C ILE A 378 15.92 -22.90 -10.66
N GLU A 379 15.34 -24.07 -10.39
CA GLU A 379 16.10 -25.28 -10.04
C GLU A 379 17.04 -25.72 -11.17
N ASP A 380 16.56 -25.69 -12.42
CA ASP A 380 17.37 -25.99 -13.60
C ASP A 380 18.51 -24.97 -13.75
N TYR A 381 18.27 -23.70 -13.48
CA TYR A 381 19.30 -22.66 -13.53
C TYR A 381 20.38 -22.84 -12.45
N TYR A 382 20.00 -23.35 -11.27
CA TYR A 382 20.96 -23.65 -10.21
C TYR A 382 21.77 -24.92 -10.47
N ARG A 383 21.12 -25.96 -11.02
CA ARG A 383 21.76 -27.28 -11.25
C ARG A 383 22.53 -27.35 -12.56
N ASN A 384 22.00 -26.77 -13.63
CA ASN A 384 22.59 -26.86 -14.95
C ASN A 384 23.46 -25.64 -15.26
N GLU A 385 24.76 -25.86 -15.14
CA GLU A 385 25.82 -24.85 -15.28
C GLU A 385 25.79 -24.16 -16.64
N THR A 386 25.40 -24.90 -17.68
CA THR A 386 25.37 -24.41 -19.06
C THR A 386 24.46 -23.20 -19.24
N TRP A 387 23.42 -23.03 -18.43
CA TRP A 387 22.51 -21.88 -18.51
C TRP A 387 23.17 -20.59 -18.06
N SER A 388 23.80 -20.61 -16.89
CA SER A 388 24.51 -19.44 -16.36
C SER A 388 25.72 -19.05 -17.22
N LEU A 389 26.43 -20.04 -17.76
CA LEU A 389 27.55 -19.83 -18.67
C LEU A 389 27.07 -19.20 -20.00
N ARG A 390 25.98 -19.73 -20.56
CA ARG A 390 25.36 -19.19 -21.78
C ARG A 390 24.89 -17.76 -21.59
N ASP A 391 24.23 -17.47 -20.47
CA ASP A 391 23.77 -16.12 -20.16
C ASP A 391 24.95 -15.14 -20.07
N TYR A 392 26.07 -15.54 -19.46
CA TYR A 392 27.28 -14.73 -19.42
C TYR A 392 27.84 -14.45 -20.83
N TYR A 393 27.96 -15.47 -21.69
CA TYR A 393 28.44 -15.27 -23.07
C TYR A 393 27.51 -14.39 -23.90
N ASP A 394 26.19 -14.64 -23.84
CA ASP A 394 25.20 -13.84 -24.55
C ASP A 394 25.18 -12.40 -24.01
N ASN A 395 25.40 -12.20 -22.70
CA ASN A 395 25.47 -10.89 -22.07
C ASN A 395 26.72 -10.10 -22.53
N ASN A 396 27.89 -10.73 -22.57
CA ASN A 396 29.12 -10.08 -23.00
C ASN A 396 29.16 -9.77 -24.49
N THR A 397 28.62 -10.66 -25.32
CA THR A 397 28.57 -10.48 -26.77
C THR A 397 27.43 -9.55 -27.21
N LYS A 398 26.47 -9.26 -26.31
CA LYS A 398 25.20 -8.60 -26.63
C LYS A 398 24.50 -9.24 -27.84
N SER A 399 24.70 -10.55 -28.04
CA SER A 399 24.19 -11.29 -29.21
C SER A 399 22.67 -11.35 -29.24
N LYS A 400 22.02 -11.18 -28.09
CA LYS A 400 20.58 -11.25 -27.92
C LYS A 400 20.04 -10.10 -27.05
N PRO A 401 18.75 -9.76 -27.18
CA PRO A 401 18.06 -8.87 -26.26
C PRO A 401 18.21 -9.37 -24.82
N ARG A 402 18.43 -8.46 -23.87
CA ARG A 402 18.69 -8.80 -22.47
C ARG A 402 17.57 -9.62 -21.82
N GLU A 403 16.32 -9.36 -22.21
CA GLU A 403 15.12 -10.10 -21.80
C GLU A 403 15.09 -11.57 -22.24
N SER A 404 15.91 -11.96 -23.22
CA SER A 404 15.98 -13.35 -23.70
C SER A 404 16.92 -14.25 -22.89
N LEU A 405 17.74 -13.66 -22.02
CA LEU A 405 18.63 -14.39 -21.11
C LEU A 405 17.79 -15.11 -20.05
N GLN A 406 18.16 -16.35 -19.71
CA GLN A 406 17.38 -17.18 -18.79
C GLN A 406 17.26 -16.53 -17.40
N TYR A 407 18.33 -15.91 -16.92
CA TYR A 407 18.33 -15.12 -15.68
C TYR A 407 17.22 -14.06 -15.67
N PHE A 408 17.13 -13.24 -16.72
CA PHE A 408 16.15 -12.16 -16.80
C PHE A 408 14.75 -12.66 -17.11
N GLN A 409 14.59 -13.80 -17.80
CA GLN A 409 13.30 -14.46 -17.97
C GLN A 409 12.74 -14.91 -16.63
N ILE A 410 13.53 -15.63 -15.83
CA ILE A 410 13.15 -16.08 -14.49
C ILE A 410 12.78 -14.87 -13.62
N LEU A 411 13.63 -13.84 -13.61
CA LEU A 411 13.39 -12.65 -12.81
C LEU A 411 12.13 -11.89 -13.26
N THR A 412 11.88 -11.82 -14.57
CA THR A 412 10.65 -11.22 -15.13
C THR A 412 9.44 -12.02 -14.68
N GLU A 413 9.46 -13.34 -14.74
CA GLU A 413 8.34 -14.18 -14.30
C GLU A 413 8.03 -13.99 -12.80
N ILE A 414 9.06 -13.93 -11.96
CA ILE A 414 8.91 -13.69 -10.51
C ILE A 414 8.34 -12.29 -10.24
N LEU A 415 8.85 -11.27 -10.93
CA LEU A 415 8.49 -9.87 -10.71
C LEU A 415 7.23 -9.44 -11.46
N TYR A 416 6.73 -10.24 -12.42
CA TYR A 416 5.63 -9.88 -13.29
C TYR A 416 4.38 -9.39 -12.53
N PRO A 417 3.91 -10.08 -11.47
CA PRO A 417 2.74 -9.60 -10.71
C PRO A 417 2.99 -8.23 -10.06
N SER A 418 4.23 -7.99 -9.60
CA SER A 418 4.61 -6.72 -8.98
C SER A 418 4.71 -5.59 -10.01
N ILE A 419 5.29 -5.86 -11.18
CA ILE A 419 5.40 -4.92 -12.31
C ILE A 419 4.01 -4.54 -12.80
N GLN A 420 3.09 -5.49 -12.98
CA GLN A 420 1.73 -5.19 -13.40
C GLN A 420 0.99 -4.34 -12.37
N SER A 421 1.08 -4.70 -11.09
CA SER A 421 0.46 -3.93 -10.01
C SER A 421 1.00 -2.49 -9.96
N ALA A 422 2.30 -2.32 -10.15
CA ALA A 422 2.96 -1.02 -10.20
C ALA A 422 2.52 -0.14 -11.39
N ARG A 423 2.13 -0.74 -12.52
CA ARG A 423 1.60 0.00 -13.67
C ARG A 423 0.20 0.54 -13.40
N TYR A 424 -0.66 -0.26 -12.77
CA TYR A 424 -2.06 0.12 -12.52
C TYR A 424 -2.28 0.92 -11.23
N ILE A 425 -1.27 1.04 -10.36
CA ILE A 425 -1.40 1.77 -9.10
C ILE A 425 -1.84 3.24 -9.28
N VAL A 426 -1.39 3.92 -10.36
CA VAL A 426 -1.82 5.29 -10.68
C VAL A 426 -3.26 5.37 -11.14
N LEU A 427 -3.76 4.34 -11.82
CA LEU A 427 -5.17 4.26 -12.19
C LEU A 427 -6.02 4.30 -10.93
N PHE A 428 -5.70 3.45 -9.95
CA PHE A 428 -6.46 3.38 -8.71
C PHE A 428 -6.32 4.66 -7.87
N ALA A 429 -5.13 5.25 -7.80
CA ALA A 429 -4.93 6.53 -7.11
C ALA A 429 -5.79 7.65 -7.72
N GLY A 430 -5.82 7.78 -9.05
CA GLY A 430 -6.65 8.78 -9.71
C GLY A 430 -8.15 8.48 -9.62
N LEU A 431 -8.55 7.20 -9.67
CA LEU A 431 -9.94 6.79 -9.45
C LEU A 431 -10.44 7.14 -8.05
N ILE A 432 -9.61 7.03 -7.01
CA ILE A 432 -9.97 7.47 -5.65
C ILE A 432 -10.35 8.96 -5.65
N LEU A 433 -9.51 9.81 -6.25
CA LEU A 433 -9.75 11.26 -6.30
C LEU A 433 -11.02 11.58 -7.10
N ILE A 434 -11.22 10.94 -8.25
CA ILE A 434 -12.44 11.10 -9.06
C ILE A 434 -13.67 10.64 -8.28
N SER A 435 -13.64 9.46 -7.64
CA SER A 435 -14.75 8.94 -6.86
C SER A 435 -15.08 9.83 -5.66
N LEU A 436 -14.07 10.38 -4.96
CA LEU A 436 -14.27 11.36 -3.90
C LEU A 436 -14.90 12.66 -4.43
N GLY A 437 -14.51 13.12 -5.62
CA GLY A 437 -15.15 14.25 -6.30
C GLY A 437 -16.62 13.99 -6.62
N VAL A 438 -16.94 12.82 -7.17
CA VAL A 438 -18.31 12.42 -7.50
C VAL A 438 -19.18 12.25 -6.24
N LEU A 439 -18.65 11.64 -5.19
CA LEU A 439 -19.35 11.52 -3.91
C LEU A 439 -19.71 12.89 -3.32
N ASN A 440 -18.79 13.86 -3.42
CA ASN A 440 -19.07 15.23 -2.99
C ASN A 440 -20.14 15.91 -3.85
N ILE A 441 -20.22 15.62 -5.16
CA ILE A 441 -21.31 16.12 -6.02
C ILE A 441 -22.64 15.55 -5.54
N ILE A 442 -22.73 14.23 -5.35
CA ILE A 442 -23.96 13.54 -4.91
C ILE A 442 -24.42 14.07 -3.55
N HIS A 443 -23.49 14.24 -2.61
CA HIS A 443 -23.78 14.75 -1.27
C HIS A 443 -24.19 16.24 -1.27
N SER A 444 -23.73 17.03 -2.24
CA SER A 444 -24.02 18.48 -2.25
C SER A 444 -25.49 18.82 -2.54
N GLY A 445 -26.28 17.87 -3.06
CA GLY A 445 -27.70 18.03 -3.37
C GLY A 445 -28.01 19.12 -4.42
N SER A 446 -29.22 19.09 -4.97
CA SER A 446 -29.70 20.10 -5.93
C SER A 446 -30.03 21.45 -5.30
N GLY A 447 -30.00 21.57 -3.96
CA GLY A 447 -30.20 22.79 -3.18
C GLY A 447 -29.00 23.72 -3.27
N ILE A 448 -28.55 23.98 -4.50
CA ILE A 448 -27.35 24.71 -4.90
C ILE A 448 -27.57 26.21 -4.65
N GLN A 449 -27.69 26.60 -3.39
CA GLN A 449 -27.09 27.82 -2.87
C GLN A 449 -25.72 27.51 -2.23
N SER A 450 -25.11 26.42 -2.71
CA SER A 450 -23.78 25.91 -2.41
C SER A 450 -22.71 26.94 -2.75
N SER A 451 -22.00 27.39 -1.72
CA SER A 451 -20.80 28.22 -1.78
C SER A 451 -19.89 27.81 -2.94
N SER A 452 -19.43 28.77 -3.75
CA SER A 452 -18.47 28.56 -4.85
C SER A 452 -17.28 27.67 -4.45
N PHE A 453 -16.85 27.76 -3.19
CA PHE A 453 -15.84 26.89 -2.56
C PHE A 453 -16.03 25.39 -2.82
N ARG A 454 -17.21 24.84 -2.54
CA ARG A 454 -17.47 23.39 -2.63
C ARG A 454 -17.34 22.90 -4.07
N LYS A 455 -17.75 23.73 -5.04
CA LYS A 455 -17.61 23.43 -6.47
C LYS A 455 -16.14 23.37 -6.88
N TRP A 456 -15.32 24.30 -6.39
CA TRP A 456 -13.88 24.32 -6.67
C TRP A 456 -13.14 23.11 -6.09
N ALA A 457 -13.48 22.69 -4.86
CA ALA A 457 -12.88 21.49 -4.26
C ALA A 457 -13.20 20.22 -5.08
N VAL A 458 -14.47 20.05 -5.48
CA VAL A 458 -14.88 18.94 -6.36
C VAL A 458 -14.12 18.96 -7.69
N ILE A 459 -14.02 20.12 -8.33
CA ILE A 459 -13.32 20.27 -9.61
C ILE A 459 -11.83 19.93 -9.44
N SER A 460 -11.19 20.39 -8.35
CA SER A 460 -9.79 20.08 -8.03
C SER A 460 -9.55 18.57 -7.98
N ARG A 461 -10.36 17.83 -7.19
CA ARG A 461 -10.26 16.38 -7.06
C ARG A 461 -10.38 15.66 -8.41
N ILE A 462 -11.36 16.03 -9.23
CA ILE A 462 -11.58 15.39 -10.53
C ILE A 462 -10.39 15.69 -11.46
N VAL A 463 -9.93 16.94 -11.52
CA VAL A 463 -8.80 17.33 -12.37
C VAL A 463 -7.51 16.63 -11.93
N MET A 464 -7.20 16.64 -10.62
CA MET A 464 -6.02 15.94 -10.09
C MET A 464 -6.11 14.44 -10.36
N GLY A 465 -7.27 13.82 -10.19
CA GLY A 465 -7.48 12.41 -10.50
C GLY A 465 -7.24 12.07 -11.97
N ILE A 466 -7.72 12.92 -12.90
CA ILE A 466 -7.44 12.78 -14.34
C ILE A 466 -5.94 12.92 -14.62
N LEU A 467 -5.27 13.92 -14.04
CA LEU A 467 -3.83 14.12 -14.22
C LEU A 467 -3.01 12.91 -13.74
N VAL A 468 -3.38 12.31 -12.61
CA VAL A 468 -2.74 11.08 -12.11
C VAL A 468 -3.01 9.90 -13.05
N ILE A 469 -4.23 9.74 -13.59
CA ILE A 469 -4.53 8.69 -14.58
C ILE A 469 -3.75 8.90 -15.88
N CYS A 470 -3.55 10.15 -16.31
CA CYS A 470 -2.74 10.45 -17.49
C CYS A 470 -1.29 9.97 -17.37
N LEU A 471 -0.77 9.69 -16.17
CA LEU A 471 0.53 9.04 -16.01
C LEU A 471 0.58 7.63 -16.62
N LEU A 472 -0.56 6.98 -16.89
CA LEU A 472 -0.62 5.73 -17.66
C LEU A 472 -0.08 5.90 -19.09
N PHE A 473 -0.08 7.11 -19.65
CA PHE A 473 0.54 7.37 -20.94
C PHE A 473 2.08 7.23 -20.91
N LEU A 474 2.71 7.16 -19.73
CA LEU A 474 4.11 6.74 -19.61
C LEU A 474 4.34 5.31 -20.10
N ASN A 475 3.28 4.52 -20.30
CA ASN A 475 3.36 3.21 -20.90
C ASN A 475 3.68 3.25 -22.42
N VAL A 476 3.63 4.43 -23.05
CA VAL A 476 4.04 4.57 -24.45
C VAL A 476 5.56 4.49 -24.55
N GLY A 477 6.05 3.53 -25.35
CA GLY A 477 7.46 3.33 -25.65
C GLY A 477 7.66 2.10 -26.53
N GLY A 478 8.74 2.08 -27.31
CA GLY A 478 9.05 1.00 -28.26
C GLY A 478 9.26 -0.34 -27.57
N SER A 479 9.97 -0.33 -26.43
CA SER A 479 10.27 -1.53 -25.66
C SER A 479 9.44 -1.60 -24.39
N GLN A 480 8.59 -2.62 -24.30
CA GLN A 480 7.70 -2.89 -23.16
C GLN A 480 8.34 -3.82 -22.11
N THR A 481 9.67 -3.77 -21.97
CA THR A 481 10.41 -4.68 -21.11
C THR A 481 11.21 -3.93 -20.04
N LEU A 482 11.33 -4.59 -18.88
CA LEU A 482 12.04 -4.03 -17.72
C LEU A 482 13.56 -4.05 -17.94
N TRP A 483 14.05 -5.08 -18.64
CA TRP A 483 15.48 -5.36 -18.81
C TRP A 483 15.94 -4.96 -20.20
N ILE A 484 16.53 -3.77 -20.28
CA ILE A 484 17.08 -3.23 -21.53
C ILE A 484 18.56 -2.93 -21.32
N TRP A 485 19.33 -2.95 -22.40
CA TRP A 485 20.74 -2.58 -22.36
C TRP A 485 20.90 -1.08 -22.05
N PRO A 486 21.97 -0.66 -21.36
CA PRO A 486 22.20 0.75 -21.05
C PRO A 486 22.20 1.67 -22.29
N ASP A 487 22.69 1.18 -23.42
CA ASP A 487 22.74 1.86 -24.72
C ASP A 487 21.36 2.04 -25.36
N GLU A 488 20.44 1.11 -25.10
CA GLU A 488 19.05 1.12 -25.61
C GLU A 488 18.07 1.79 -24.64
N LYS A 489 18.57 2.39 -23.56
CA LYS A 489 17.74 2.97 -22.50
C LYS A 489 16.73 3.99 -23.04
N LYS A 490 17.03 4.67 -24.16
CA LYS A 490 16.16 5.68 -24.81
C LYS A 490 14.87 5.10 -25.39
N ASP A 491 14.83 3.81 -25.70
CA ASP A 491 13.66 3.16 -26.31
C ASP A 491 12.73 2.50 -25.28
N GLN A 492 13.20 2.38 -24.03
CA GLN A 492 12.41 1.88 -22.91
C GLN A 492 11.19 2.76 -22.63
N ALA A 493 10.01 2.16 -22.49
CA ALA A 493 8.80 2.89 -22.08
C ALA A 493 9.01 3.62 -20.74
N GLY A 494 8.47 4.83 -20.66
CA GLY A 494 8.65 5.73 -19.52
C GLY A 494 8.24 5.12 -18.18
N VAL A 495 7.22 4.25 -18.18
CA VAL A 495 6.72 3.56 -16.99
C VAL A 495 7.78 2.68 -16.34
N PHE A 496 8.63 2.00 -17.11
CA PHE A 496 9.69 1.16 -16.55
C PHE A 496 10.81 2.01 -15.97
N ARG A 497 11.16 3.13 -16.62
CA ARG A 497 12.13 4.08 -16.05
C ARG A 497 11.63 4.67 -14.74
N TRP A 498 10.35 5.01 -14.69
CA TRP A 498 9.69 5.54 -13.49
C TRP A 498 9.64 4.52 -12.35
N MET A 499 9.37 3.24 -12.66
CA MET A 499 9.44 2.12 -11.70
C MET A 499 10.87 1.86 -11.20
N LEU A 500 11.84 1.78 -12.11
CA LEU A 500 13.25 1.54 -11.78
C LEU A 500 13.85 2.68 -10.95
N ALA A 501 13.41 3.92 -11.20
CA ALA A 501 13.84 5.09 -10.43
C ALA A 501 13.15 5.18 -9.04
N CYS A 502 12.28 4.23 -8.69
CA CYS A 502 11.52 4.21 -7.43
C CYS A 502 10.64 5.46 -7.21
N TRP A 503 10.22 6.14 -8.28
CA TRP A 503 9.41 7.37 -8.20
C TRP A 503 7.91 7.12 -8.13
N VAL A 504 7.46 5.87 -8.22
CA VAL A 504 6.03 5.50 -8.25
C VAL A 504 5.26 6.02 -7.04
N LEU A 505 5.70 5.65 -5.83
CA LEU A 505 5.05 6.06 -4.59
C LEU A 505 5.26 7.56 -4.30
N PRO A 506 6.46 8.15 -4.49
CA PRO A 506 6.65 9.59 -4.37
C PRO A 506 5.69 10.41 -5.24
N THR A 507 5.50 10.05 -6.51
CA THR A 507 4.58 10.79 -7.39
C THR A 507 3.13 10.73 -6.89
N ILE A 508 2.67 9.56 -6.42
CA ILE A 508 1.31 9.42 -5.88
C ILE A 508 1.14 10.17 -4.56
N ALA A 509 2.13 10.08 -3.66
CA ALA A 509 2.13 10.83 -2.40
C ALA A 509 2.07 12.33 -2.64
N LEU A 510 2.89 12.85 -3.58
CA LEU A 510 2.88 14.26 -3.96
C LEU A 510 1.52 14.70 -4.52
N ALA A 511 0.85 13.88 -5.33
CA ALA A 511 -0.49 14.19 -5.82
C ALA A 511 -1.51 14.33 -4.69
N PHE A 512 -1.54 13.38 -3.75
CA PHE A 512 -2.45 13.42 -2.59
C PHE A 512 -2.15 14.58 -1.64
N VAL A 513 -0.86 14.85 -1.36
CA VAL A 513 -0.43 16.00 -0.55
C VAL A 513 -0.86 17.32 -1.19
N THR A 514 -0.62 17.45 -2.50
CA THR A 514 -0.97 18.66 -3.26
C THR A 514 -2.47 18.90 -3.23
N GLU A 515 -3.28 17.85 -3.44
CA GLU A 515 -4.74 17.96 -3.34
C GLU A 515 -5.17 18.38 -1.92
N GLY A 516 -4.63 17.75 -0.88
CA GLY A 516 -4.94 18.13 0.51
C GLY A 516 -4.57 19.59 0.83
N VAL A 517 -3.46 20.09 0.29
CA VAL A 517 -3.07 21.50 0.42
C VAL A 517 -4.04 22.43 -0.32
N ILE A 518 -4.45 22.09 -1.54
CA ILE A 518 -5.43 22.86 -2.31
C ILE A 518 -6.75 22.97 -1.55
N GLU A 519 -7.27 21.86 -1.03
CA GLU A 519 -8.53 21.87 -0.27
C GLU A 519 -8.43 22.70 1.01
N THR A 520 -7.33 22.57 1.75
CA THR A 520 -7.08 23.35 2.97
C THR A 520 -7.02 24.85 2.66
N ALA A 521 -6.36 25.23 1.56
CA ALA A 521 -6.27 26.60 1.11
C ALA A 521 -7.65 27.15 0.70
N LEU A 522 -8.41 26.39 -0.09
CA LEU A 522 -9.76 26.74 -0.51
C LEU A 522 -10.69 26.92 0.72
N ALA A 523 -10.60 26.04 1.72
CA ALA A 523 -11.43 26.08 2.92
C ALA A 523 -11.13 27.36 3.73
N LYS A 524 -9.84 27.68 3.90
CA LYS A 524 -9.40 28.92 4.58
C LYS A 524 -9.89 30.17 3.86
N CYS A 525 -9.82 30.20 2.52
CA CYS A 525 -10.36 31.30 1.72
C CYS A 525 -11.86 31.49 1.93
N TYR A 526 -12.62 30.38 1.96
CA TYR A 526 -14.06 30.42 2.22
C TYR A 526 -14.41 30.94 3.62
N THR A 527 -13.73 30.46 4.66
CA THR A 527 -13.93 30.95 6.03
C THR A 527 -13.66 32.46 6.13
N ASN A 528 -12.65 32.96 5.42
CA ASN A 528 -12.33 34.39 5.39
C ASN A 528 -13.41 35.20 4.67
N GLU A 529 -13.95 34.71 3.56
CA GLU A 529 -15.07 35.35 2.85
C GLU A 529 -16.32 35.43 3.74
N GLN A 530 -16.66 34.36 4.45
CA GLN A 530 -17.79 34.35 5.37
C GLN A 530 -17.61 35.34 6.52
N LYS A 531 -16.40 35.43 7.09
CA LYS A 531 -16.07 36.45 8.10
C LYS A 531 -16.25 37.88 7.56
N ARG A 532 -15.90 38.14 6.29
CA ARG A 532 -16.10 39.45 5.65
C ARG A 532 -17.59 39.76 5.47
N LYS A 533 -18.39 38.82 4.96
CA LYS A 533 -19.84 39.00 4.78
C LYS A 533 -20.56 39.27 6.11
N LYS A 534 -20.20 38.56 7.18
CA LYS A 534 -20.76 38.81 8.51
C LYS A 534 -20.45 40.21 9.04
N LYS A 535 -19.25 40.73 8.78
CA LYS A 535 -18.87 42.10 9.17
C LYS A 535 -19.66 43.17 8.40
N THR A 536 -19.93 42.96 7.12
CA THR A 536 -20.69 43.92 6.29
C THR A 536 -22.20 43.90 6.55
N LEU A 537 -22.74 42.82 7.13
CA LEU A 537 -24.17 42.69 7.46
C LEU A 537 -24.50 43.16 8.89
N GLY A 538 -23.49 43.26 9.77
CA GLY A 538 -23.66 43.79 11.13
C GLY A 538 -23.39 45.29 11.26
N GLN A 539 -23.12 45.97 10.13
CA GLN A 539 -23.06 47.42 9.98
C GLN A 539 -24.29 47.86 9.19
#